data_AF-R9JLK5-F1
#
_entry.id   AF-R9JLK5-F1
#
_cell.length_a   1.000
_cell.length_b   1.000
_cell.length_c   1.000
_cell.angle_alpha   90.00
_cell.angle_beta   90.00
_cell.angle_gamma   90.00
#
_symmetry.space_group_name_H-M   'P 1'
#
loop_
_entity.id
_entity.type
_entity.pdbx_description
1 polymer ?
#
loop_
_entity_poly.entity_id
_entity_poly.type
_entity_poly.pdbx_seq_one_letter_code
_entity_poly.pdbx_strand_id
1 'polypeptide(L)'
;MNSCLKTKTRNRIDEILMSVNGTLSEHQKAFLKILMGHYDSLKEHLAEIEKNLEADMIPFALQVEQLSSIYGISTTASCAIIAEIGIDMKPFKTAEHICSWAGLCPGNNESAGKRNTYLSAWYWRIKQKKGAQKAIVALARKLLVIIYTMLKQGTLFDESCFEARRKNCEQKQLSRYIRELEKHGYHVEVQA
;
A
#
# COMPACT_ATOMS: atom_id res chain seq x y z
N MET A 1 -29.84 -10.53 -7.09
CA MET A 1 -29.44 -11.60 -6.14
C MET A 1 -28.10 -12.25 -6.52
N ASN A 2 -27.89 -12.69 -7.77
CA ASN A 2 -26.60 -13.24 -8.23
C ASN A 2 -25.40 -12.28 -8.11
N SER A 3 -25.60 -10.97 -8.22
CA SER A 3 -24.55 -9.95 -8.04
C SER A 3 -24.05 -9.83 -6.60
N CYS A 4 -24.87 -10.19 -5.61
CA CYS A 4 -24.58 -10.03 -4.19
C CYS A 4 -23.91 -11.27 -3.55
N LEU A 5 -23.80 -12.38 -4.30
CA LEU A 5 -23.24 -13.63 -3.81
C LEU A 5 -21.75 -13.72 -4.13
N LYS A 6 -20.90 -13.67 -3.10
CA LYS A 6 -19.44 -13.67 -3.22
C LYS A 6 -18.83 -14.93 -2.60
N THR A 7 -17.77 -15.44 -3.23
CA THR A 7 -16.85 -16.44 -2.66
C THR A 7 -17.58 -17.71 -2.21
N LYS A 8 -17.50 -18.10 -0.92
CA LYS A 8 -18.05 -19.35 -0.40
C LYS A 8 -19.58 -19.42 -0.47
N THR A 9 -20.26 -18.27 -0.39
CA THR A 9 -21.73 -18.18 -0.40
C THR A 9 -22.31 -18.53 -1.77
N ARG A 10 -21.53 -18.34 -2.85
CA ARG A 10 -21.95 -18.70 -4.21
C ARG A 10 -22.03 -20.21 -4.44
N ASN A 11 -21.25 -20.99 -3.70
CA ASN A 11 -21.22 -22.46 -3.82
C ASN A 11 -22.41 -23.15 -3.15
N ARG A 12 -23.24 -22.41 -2.41
CA ARG A 12 -24.44 -22.92 -1.71
C ARG A 12 -25.71 -22.21 -2.17
N ILE A 13 -25.73 -21.77 -3.42
CA ILE A 13 -26.83 -20.96 -3.95
C ILE A 13 -28.16 -21.71 -3.91
N ASP A 14 -28.15 -23.02 -4.18
CA ASP A 14 -29.36 -23.86 -4.20
C ASP A 14 -29.91 -24.05 -2.79
N GLU A 15 -29.05 -24.23 -1.77
CA GLU A 15 -29.46 -24.29 -0.36
C GLU A 15 -30.07 -22.96 0.12
N ILE A 16 -29.49 -21.82 -0.29
CA ILE A 16 -30.01 -20.49 0.03
C ILE A 16 -31.36 -20.26 -0.65
N LEU A 17 -31.50 -20.65 -1.92
CA LEU A 17 -32.76 -20.54 -2.65
C LEU A 17 -33.84 -21.44 -2.06
N MET A 18 -33.50 -22.66 -1.65
CA MET A 18 -34.42 -23.55 -0.93
C MET A 18 -34.85 -22.98 0.42
N SER A 19 -33.92 -22.36 1.18
CA SER A 19 -34.24 -21.70 2.46
C SER A 19 -35.10 -20.45 2.29
N VAL A 20 -34.92 -19.69 1.19
CA VAL A 20 -35.69 -18.47 0.90
C VAL A 20 -37.09 -18.80 0.34
N ASN A 21 -37.23 -19.91 -0.41
CA ASN A 21 -38.52 -20.39 -0.91
C ASN A 21 -39.49 -20.88 0.18
N GLY A 22 -39.05 -20.92 1.45
CA GLY A 22 -39.79 -21.55 2.54
C GLY A 22 -40.88 -20.72 3.23
N THR A 23 -40.80 -19.37 3.27
CA THR A 23 -41.85 -18.40 3.71
C THR A 23 -41.20 -17.11 4.21
N LEU A 24 -40.85 -16.19 3.31
CA LEU A 24 -40.59 -14.82 3.76
C LEU A 24 -41.94 -14.16 4.07
N SER A 25 -42.19 -13.81 5.34
CA SER A 25 -43.44 -13.15 5.71
C SER A 25 -43.54 -11.77 5.05
N GLU A 26 -44.75 -11.24 4.85
CA GLU A 26 -44.93 -9.90 4.27
C GLU A 26 -44.21 -8.82 5.09
N HIS A 27 -44.16 -8.98 6.41
CA HIS A 27 -43.39 -8.10 7.29
C HIS A 27 -41.88 -8.16 7.00
N GLN A 28 -41.32 -9.37 6.84
CA GLN A 28 -39.91 -9.54 6.49
C GLN A 28 -39.59 -8.98 5.10
N LYS A 29 -40.50 -9.15 4.12
CA LYS A 29 -40.36 -8.53 2.78
C LYS A 29 -40.36 -7.01 2.86
N ALA A 30 -41.26 -6.43 3.66
CA ALA A 30 -41.31 -4.98 3.88
C ALA A 30 -40.00 -4.47 4.50
N PHE A 31 -39.48 -5.17 5.52
CA PHE A 31 -38.20 -4.82 6.13
C PHE A 31 -37.02 -4.96 5.17
N LEU A 32 -36.95 -6.03 4.38
CA LEU A 32 -35.93 -6.21 3.34
C LEU A 32 -35.96 -5.14 2.27
N LYS A 33 -37.14 -4.65 1.88
CA LYS A 33 -37.26 -3.51 0.95
C LYS A 33 -36.64 -2.24 1.54
N ILE A 34 -36.87 -1.96 2.82
CA ILE A 34 -36.25 -0.82 3.51
C ILE A 34 -34.73 -0.97 3.53
N LEU A 35 -34.21 -2.16 3.90
CA LEU A 35 -32.78 -2.43 3.90
C LEU A 35 -32.15 -2.30 2.51
N MET A 36 -32.81 -2.78 1.46
CA MET A 36 -32.35 -2.59 0.08
C MET A 36 -32.33 -1.12 -0.30
N GLY A 37 -33.34 -0.34 0.08
CA GLY A 37 -33.36 1.10 -0.14
C GLY A 37 -32.19 1.81 0.54
N HIS A 38 -31.83 1.43 1.77
CA HIS A 38 -30.64 1.95 2.44
C HIS A 38 -29.35 1.53 1.73
N TYR A 39 -29.26 0.28 1.27
CA TYR A 39 -28.10 -0.19 0.52
C TYR A 39 -27.90 0.60 -0.78
N ASP A 40 -28.98 0.84 -1.52
CA ASP A 40 -28.95 1.59 -2.78
C ASP A 40 -28.56 3.06 -2.51
N SER A 41 -29.14 3.69 -1.50
CA SER A 41 -28.77 5.05 -1.08
C SER A 41 -27.30 5.17 -0.66
N LEU A 42 -26.78 4.21 0.13
CA LEU A 42 -25.36 4.19 0.51
C LEU A 42 -24.45 4.04 -0.70
N LYS A 43 -24.87 3.27 -1.70
CA LYS A 43 -24.12 3.08 -2.94
C LYS A 43 -24.12 4.36 -3.78
N GLU A 44 -25.24 5.08 -3.84
CA GLU A 44 -25.33 6.39 -4.49
C GLU A 44 -24.43 7.42 -3.80
N HIS A 45 -24.47 7.49 -2.46
CA HIS A 45 -23.58 8.37 -1.70
C HIS A 45 -22.11 8.04 -1.91
N LEU A 46 -21.73 6.76 -1.99
CA LEU A 46 -20.36 6.35 -2.29
C LEU A 46 -19.91 6.89 -3.66
N ALA A 47 -20.76 6.72 -4.69
CA ALA A 47 -20.45 7.21 -6.04
C ALA A 47 -20.37 8.74 -6.10
N GLU A 48 -21.22 9.44 -5.35
CA GLU A 48 -21.15 10.90 -5.23
C GLU A 48 -19.84 11.35 -4.56
N ILE A 49 -19.43 10.69 -3.48
CA ILE A 49 -18.16 10.98 -2.81
C ILE A 49 -16.97 10.69 -3.73
N GLU A 50 -16.98 9.57 -4.46
CA GLU A 50 -15.93 9.25 -5.44
C GLU A 50 -15.83 10.32 -6.53
N LYS A 51 -16.96 10.80 -7.06
CA LYS A 51 -17.00 11.87 -8.07
C LYS A 51 -16.47 13.20 -7.52
N ASN A 52 -16.85 13.56 -6.30
CA ASN A 52 -16.35 14.79 -5.67
C ASN A 52 -14.84 14.70 -5.42
N LEU A 53 -14.37 13.54 -4.97
CA LEU A 53 -12.94 13.28 -4.79
C LEU A 53 -12.17 13.40 -6.10
N GLU A 54 -12.70 12.87 -7.21
CA GLU A 54 -12.08 13.01 -8.53
C GLU A 54 -11.95 14.48 -8.93
N ALA A 55 -13.00 15.28 -8.73
CA ALA A 55 -12.98 16.71 -9.05
C ALA A 55 -11.93 17.48 -8.23
N ASP A 56 -11.86 17.22 -6.92
CA ASP A 56 -10.89 17.84 -6.01
C ASP A 56 -9.45 17.42 -6.33
N MET A 57 -9.26 16.24 -6.91
CA MET A 57 -7.95 15.68 -7.24
C MET A 57 -7.45 16.05 -8.65
N ILE A 58 -8.26 16.74 -9.48
CA ILE A 58 -7.85 17.23 -10.82
C ILE A 58 -6.53 17.99 -10.78
N PRO A 59 -6.29 18.95 -9.85
CA PRO A 59 -5.02 19.68 -9.78
C PRO A 59 -3.81 18.79 -9.47
N PHE A 60 -4.06 17.58 -8.95
CA PHE A 60 -3.05 16.64 -8.49
C PHE A 60 -2.97 15.37 -9.36
N ALA A 61 -3.52 15.40 -10.58
CA ALA A 61 -3.60 14.24 -11.46
C ALA A 61 -2.24 13.56 -11.70
N LEU A 62 -1.18 14.34 -11.87
CA LEU A 62 0.19 13.83 -12.03
C LEU A 62 0.65 13.04 -10.80
N GLN A 63 0.39 13.55 -9.60
CA GLN A 63 0.78 12.91 -8.35
C GLN A 63 -0.05 11.64 -8.10
N VAL A 64 -1.33 11.66 -8.47
CA VAL A 64 -2.20 10.47 -8.43
C VAL A 64 -1.66 9.39 -9.38
N GLU A 65 -1.26 9.76 -10.59
CA GLU A 65 -0.64 8.84 -11.56
C GLU A 65 0.68 8.26 -11.03
N GLN A 66 1.54 9.12 -10.45
CA GLN A 66 2.79 8.68 -9.83
C GLN A 66 2.52 7.65 -8.72
N LEU A 67 1.63 7.94 -7.78
CA LEU A 67 1.38 7.04 -6.65
C LEU A 67 0.70 5.74 -7.08
N SER A 68 -0.24 5.80 -8.03
CA SER A 68 -0.92 4.61 -8.56
C SER A 68 -0.01 3.72 -9.43
N SER A 69 1.11 4.25 -9.94
CA SER A 69 2.15 3.44 -10.59
C SER A 69 2.85 2.46 -9.63
N ILE A 70 2.76 2.71 -8.31
CA ILE A 70 3.23 1.76 -7.30
C ILE A 70 2.25 0.58 -7.28
N TYR A 71 2.77 -0.61 -7.63
CA TYR A 71 1.96 -1.82 -7.63
C TYR A 71 1.27 -2.04 -6.28
N GLY A 72 -0.07 -2.08 -6.28
CA GLY A 72 -0.91 -2.30 -5.11
C GLY A 72 -1.44 -1.04 -4.44
N ILE A 73 -1.09 0.16 -4.93
CA ILE A 73 -1.73 1.41 -4.53
C ILE A 73 -2.82 1.76 -5.55
N SER A 74 -4.07 1.86 -5.09
CA SER A 74 -5.18 2.29 -5.94
C SER A 74 -5.24 3.82 -6.06
N THR A 75 -6.07 4.31 -6.99
CA THR A 75 -6.38 5.75 -7.11
C THR A 75 -6.90 6.30 -5.78
N THR A 76 -7.88 5.66 -5.15
CA THR A 76 -8.43 6.07 -3.84
C THR A 76 -7.35 6.14 -2.76
N ALA A 77 -6.44 5.16 -2.71
CA ALA A 77 -5.33 5.18 -1.77
C ALA A 77 -4.33 6.30 -2.08
N SER A 78 -4.10 6.60 -3.37
CA SER A 78 -3.27 7.72 -3.81
C SER A 78 -3.85 9.06 -3.38
N CYS A 79 -5.17 9.25 -3.56
CA CYS A 79 -5.90 10.43 -3.13
C CYS A 79 -5.82 10.60 -1.60
N ALA A 80 -6.00 9.51 -0.84
CA ALA A 80 -5.86 9.53 0.62
C ALA A 80 -4.44 9.92 1.03
N ILE A 81 -3.40 9.37 0.39
CA ILE A 81 -2.01 9.75 0.66
C ILE A 81 -1.83 11.26 0.40
N ILE A 82 -2.28 11.77 -0.75
CA ILE A 82 -2.14 13.19 -1.10
C ILE A 82 -2.88 14.07 -0.09
N ALA A 83 -4.07 13.68 0.36
CA ALA A 83 -4.83 14.43 1.35
C ALA A 83 -4.13 14.47 2.73
N GLU A 84 -3.45 13.40 3.12
CA GLU A 84 -2.75 13.29 4.41
C GLU A 84 -1.40 14.00 4.44
N ILE A 85 -0.55 13.77 3.43
CA ILE A 85 0.84 14.28 3.43
C ILE A 85 1.04 15.52 2.54
N GLY A 86 0.10 15.80 1.65
CA GLY A 86 0.26 16.81 0.61
C GLY A 86 1.23 16.39 -0.51
N ILE A 87 1.40 17.28 -1.49
CA ILE A 87 2.32 17.10 -2.62
C ILE A 87 3.68 17.79 -2.41
N ASP A 88 3.74 18.78 -1.51
CA ASP A 88 4.95 19.56 -1.30
C ASP A 88 5.88 18.86 -0.30
N MET A 89 7.02 18.40 -0.80
CA MET A 89 8.04 17.75 0.02
C MET A 89 9.07 18.73 0.59
N LYS A 90 8.98 20.04 0.30
CA LYS A 90 9.91 21.06 0.83
C LYS A 90 9.94 21.13 2.37
N PRO A 91 8.81 21.01 3.10
CA PRO A 91 8.83 20.97 4.57
C PRO A 91 9.64 19.79 5.13
N PHE A 92 9.74 18.70 4.36
CA PHE A 92 10.48 17.50 4.73
C PHE A 92 11.87 17.48 4.08
N LYS A 93 12.88 18.01 4.81
CA LYS A 93 14.27 18.07 4.32
C LYS A 93 14.80 16.72 3.82
N THR A 94 14.44 15.64 4.51
CA THR A 94 14.81 14.26 4.13
C THR A 94 13.63 13.30 4.31
N ALA A 95 13.73 12.11 3.71
CA ALA A 95 12.71 11.07 3.83
C ALA A 95 12.52 10.59 5.28
N GLU A 96 13.53 10.75 6.15
CA GLU A 96 13.41 10.45 7.58
C GLU A 96 12.46 11.40 8.30
N HIS A 97 12.37 12.67 7.87
CA HIS A 97 11.49 13.66 8.49
C HIS A 97 10.02 13.30 8.29
N ILE A 98 9.62 12.92 7.07
CA ILE A 98 8.25 12.47 6.80
C ILE A 98 7.93 11.15 7.52
N CYS A 99 8.90 10.23 7.64
CA CYS A 99 8.71 9.00 8.41
C CYS A 99 8.50 9.25 9.90
N SER A 100 9.19 10.25 10.46
CA SER A 100 9.00 10.65 11.84
C SER A 100 7.65 11.33 12.05
N TRP A 101 7.22 12.17 11.10
CA TRP A 101 5.92 12.84 11.14
C TRP A 101 4.76 11.83 11.09
N ALA A 102 4.86 10.81 10.22
CA ALA A 102 3.83 9.77 10.06
C ALA A 102 3.75 8.79 11.25
N GLY A 103 4.49 9.01 12.35
CA GLY A 103 4.45 8.15 13.51
C GLY A 103 4.94 6.72 13.27
N LEU A 104 5.67 6.47 12.17
CA LEU A 104 6.24 5.15 11.82
C LEU A 104 7.43 4.73 12.71
N CYS A 105 7.53 5.35 13.90
CA CYS A 105 8.18 4.80 15.09
C CYS A 105 7.35 3.60 15.61
N PRO A 106 7.93 2.65 16.35
CA PRO A 106 7.31 1.34 16.55
C PRO A 106 5.99 1.44 17.35
N GLY A 107 4.88 1.46 16.62
CA GLY A 107 3.50 1.52 17.11
C GLY A 107 2.60 0.90 16.04
N ASN A 108 1.71 0.02 16.50
CA ASN A 108 0.85 -0.92 15.80
C ASN A 108 0.21 -0.46 14.45
N ASN A 109 0.22 -1.30 13.39
CA ASN A 109 -1.00 -1.64 12.60
C ASN A 109 -0.76 -2.76 11.56
N GLU A 110 -1.83 -3.45 11.19
CA GLU A 110 -1.88 -4.57 10.23
C GLU A 110 -1.78 -4.12 8.76
N SER A 111 -1.22 -4.98 7.89
CA SER A 111 -1.32 -4.81 6.43
C SER A 111 -1.70 -6.13 5.77
N ALA A 112 -2.75 -6.09 4.94
CA ALA A 112 -3.30 -7.22 4.20
C ALA A 112 -2.29 -7.83 3.21
N GLY A 113 -2.32 -9.17 3.10
CA GLY A 113 -1.24 -9.96 2.51
C GLY A 113 -1.34 -10.32 1.03
N LYS A 114 -0.24 -10.97 0.61
CA LYS A 114 0.04 -11.79 -0.61
C LYS A 114 -0.07 -11.11 -1.98
N ARG A 115 1.10 -10.85 -2.60
CA ARG A 115 1.43 -10.84 -4.05
C ARG A 115 2.96 -10.89 -4.22
N ASN A 116 3.48 -11.19 -5.41
CA ASN A 116 4.89 -11.51 -5.68
C ASN A 116 5.67 -10.29 -6.24
N THR A 117 6.01 -9.33 -5.38
CA THR A 117 6.79 -8.11 -5.74
C THR A 117 8.06 -8.04 -4.90
N TYR A 118 9.02 -7.18 -5.27
CA TYR A 118 10.23 -6.98 -4.46
C TYR A 118 9.90 -6.68 -2.98
N LEU A 119 8.94 -5.78 -2.75
CA LEU A 119 8.55 -5.35 -1.40
C LEU A 119 7.93 -6.49 -0.59
N SER A 120 7.15 -7.37 -1.22
CA SER A 120 6.57 -8.52 -0.54
C SER A 120 7.62 -9.59 -0.22
N ALA A 121 8.55 -9.87 -1.14
CA ALA A 121 9.67 -10.76 -0.89
C ALA A 121 10.55 -10.24 0.25
N TRP A 122 10.81 -8.94 0.28
CA TRP A 122 11.54 -8.29 1.37
C TRP A 122 10.80 -8.38 2.71
N TYR A 123 9.48 -8.11 2.71
CA TYR A 123 8.63 -8.25 3.89
C TYR A 123 8.73 -9.65 4.49
N TRP A 124 8.63 -10.71 3.67
CA TRP A 124 8.72 -12.09 4.15
C TRP A 124 10.07 -12.41 4.80
N ARG A 125 11.19 -11.90 4.25
CA ARG A 125 12.52 -12.07 4.86
C ARG A 125 12.60 -11.42 6.25
N ILE A 126 12.03 -10.22 6.42
CA ILE A 126 12.03 -9.53 7.70
C ILE A 126 11.08 -10.21 8.69
N LYS A 127 9.88 -10.61 8.24
CA LYS A 127 8.88 -11.31 9.06
C LYS A 127 9.47 -12.58 9.66
N GLN A 128 10.20 -13.38 8.87
CA GLN A 128 10.85 -14.60 9.36
C GLN A 128 11.88 -14.33 10.46
N LYS A 129 12.61 -13.21 10.40
CA LYS A 129 13.68 -12.89 11.37
C LYS A 129 13.20 -12.12 12.60
N LYS A 130 12.21 -11.25 12.46
CA LYS A 130 11.85 -10.23 13.48
C LYS A 130 10.38 -10.20 13.87
N GLY A 131 9.54 -11.05 13.27
CA GLY A 131 8.09 -11.08 13.51
C GLY A 131 7.31 -10.08 12.66
N ALA A 132 5.99 -10.27 12.60
CA ALA A 132 5.10 -9.56 11.67
C ALA A 132 5.03 -8.05 11.95
N GLN A 133 4.89 -7.62 13.20
CA GLN A 133 4.77 -6.21 13.56
C GLN A 133 5.97 -5.38 13.06
N LYS A 134 7.19 -5.85 13.34
CA LYS A 134 8.43 -5.18 12.89
C LYS A 134 8.54 -5.16 11.37
N ALA A 135 8.10 -6.22 10.70
CA ALA A 135 8.10 -6.29 9.24
C ALA A 135 7.11 -5.29 8.61
N ILE A 136 5.92 -5.11 9.20
CA ILE A 136 4.91 -4.17 8.68
C ILE A 136 5.40 -2.73 8.83
N VAL A 137 5.86 -2.31 10.01
CA VAL A 137 6.38 -0.95 10.24
C VAL A 137 7.56 -0.65 9.31
N ALA A 138 8.48 -1.62 9.15
CA ALA A 138 9.63 -1.43 8.28
C ALA A 138 9.23 -1.36 6.79
N LEU A 139 8.18 -2.09 6.38
CA LEU A 139 7.61 -1.98 5.04
C LEU A 139 6.94 -0.62 4.82
N ALA A 140 6.13 -0.15 5.77
CA ALA A 140 5.47 1.15 5.72
C ALA A 140 6.50 2.28 5.61
N ARG A 141 7.56 2.25 6.43
CA ARG A 141 8.68 3.20 6.33
C ARG A 141 9.33 3.14 4.95
N LYS A 142 9.56 1.94 4.42
CA LYS A 142 10.18 1.76 3.09
C LYS A 142 9.28 2.32 1.98
N LEU A 143 7.97 2.12 2.09
CA LEU A 143 6.97 2.67 1.16
C LEU A 143 6.94 4.19 1.21
N LEU A 144 6.92 4.77 2.40
CA LEU A 144 6.90 6.22 2.58
C LEU A 144 8.17 6.90 2.03
N VAL A 145 9.33 6.26 2.18
CA VAL A 145 10.58 6.75 1.56
C VAL A 145 10.50 6.76 0.04
N ILE A 146 9.88 5.73 -0.57
CA ILE A 146 9.67 5.66 -2.02
C ILE A 146 8.75 6.80 -2.47
N ILE A 147 7.60 6.95 -1.80
CA ILE A 147 6.61 8.00 -2.07
C ILE A 147 7.27 9.38 -1.99
N TYR A 148 8.05 9.64 -0.93
CA TYR A 148 8.80 10.89 -0.77
C TYR A 148 9.72 11.15 -1.96
N THR A 149 10.51 10.16 -2.39
CA THR A 149 11.43 10.34 -3.51
C THR A 149 10.70 10.58 -4.83
N MET A 150 9.58 9.90 -5.06
CA MET A 150 8.76 10.06 -6.26
C MET A 150 8.14 11.45 -6.34
N LEU A 151 7.52 11.92 -5.24
CA LEU A 151 6.91 13.25 -5.20
C LEU A 151 7.95 14.37 -5.28
N LYS A 152 9.13 14.17 -4.69
CA LYS A 152 10.23 15.15 -4.75
C LYS A 152 10.86 15.25 -6.15
N GLN A 153 10.96 14.15 -6.88
CA GLN A 153 11.62 14.08 -8.19
C GLN A 153 10.65 14.19 -9.35
N GLY A 154 9.35 14.00 -9.12
CA GLY A 154 8.32 13.99 -10.15
C GLY A 154 8.37 12.73 -11.03
N THR A 155 8.90 11.61 -10.53
CA THR A 155 9.12 10.38 -11.32
C THR A 155 8.09 9.31 -11.00
N LEU A 156 7.77 8.47 -11.98
CA LEU A 156 6.98 7.25 -11.79
C LEU A 156 7.75 6.20 -10.99
N PHE A 157 7.04 5.21 -10.46
CA PHE A 157 7.65 4.10 -9.74
C PHE A 157 8.41 3.17 -10.69
N ASP A 158 9.67 2.89 -10.36
CA ASP A 158 10.52 1.93 -11.06
C ASP A 158 11.08 0.91 -10.04
N GLU A 159 10.88 -0.38 -10.30
CA GLU A 159 11.36 -1.45 -9.43
C GLU A 159 12.90 -1.62 -9.50
N SER A 160 13.54 -1.17 -10.59
CA SER A 160 15.00 -1.19 -10.76
C SER A 160 15.74 -0.39 -9.68
N CYS A 161 15.08 0.62 -9.09
CA CYS A 161 15.66 1.46 -8.04
C CYS A 161 16.08 0.63 -6.80
N PHE A 162 15.42 -0.52 -6.57
CA PHE A 162 15.78 -1.42 -5.48
C PHE A 162 17.06 -2.21 -5.76
N GLU A 163 17.29 -2.60 -7.01
CA GLU A 163 18.53 -3.26 -7.42
C GLU A 163 19.71 -2.31 -7.35
N ALA A 164 19.54 -1.08 -7.86
CA ALA A 164 20.55 -0.03 -7.74
C ALA A 164 20.90 0.24 -6.27
N ARG A 165 19.90 0.32 -5.38
CA ARG A 165 20.13 0.52 -3.95
C ARG A 165 20.82 -0.68 -3.29
N ARG A 166 20.51 -1.91 -3.72
CA ARG A 166 21.21 -3.12 -3.27
C ARG A 166 22.68 -3.09 -3.67
N LYS A 167 22.99 -2.82 -4.95
CA LYS A 167 24.36 -2.69 -5.46
C LYS A 167 25.14 -1.61 -4.71
N ASN A 168 24.52 -0.46 -4.43
CA ASN A 168 25.16 0.62 -3.66
C ASN A 168 25.45 0.21 -2.21
N CYS A 169 24.57 -0.58 -1.56
CA CYS A 169 24.84 -1.12 -0.23
C CYS A 169 26.00 -2.12 -0.25
N GLU A 170 26.01 -3.02 -1.25
CA GLU A 170 27.09 -3.99 -1.46
C GLU A 170 28.43 -3.25 -1.69
N GLN A 171 28.47 -2.22 -2.55
CA GLN A 171 29.65 -1.37 -2.76
C GLN A 171 30.10 -0.64 -1.48
N LYS A 172 29.16 -0.12 -0.67
CA LYS A 172 29.49 0.51 0.63
C LYS A 172 30.03 -0.51 1.63
N GLN A 173 29.56 -1.74 1.59
CA GLN A 173 30.03 -2.80 2.47
C GLN A 173 31.42 -3.28 2.04
N LEU A 174 31.65 -3.47 0.73
CA LEU A 174 32.96 -3.79 0.17
C LEU A 174 33.99 -2.70 0.47
N SER A 175 33.64 -1.43 0.30
CA SER A 175 34.55 -0.33 0.64
C SER A 175 34.85 -0.24 2.14
N ARG A 176 33.92 -0.67 3.03
CA ARG A 176 34.22 -0.83 4.45
C ARG A 176 35.19 -1.97 4.71
N TYR A 177 35.01 -3.13 4.07
CA TYR A 177 35.93 -4.26 4.20
C TYR A 177 37.32 -3.95 3.67
N ILE A 178 37.42 -3.28 2.52
CA ILE A 178 38.69 -2.82 1.96
C ILE A 178 39.41 -1.93 2.98
N ARG A 179 38.73 -0.91 3.53
CA ARG A 179 39.29 -0.04 4.57
C ARG A 179 39.73 -0.79 5.83
N GLU A 180 38.98 -1.81 6.22
CA GLU A 180 39.28 -2.62 7.42
C GLU A 180 40.50 -3.53 7.18
N LEU A 181 40.63 -4.10 5.98
CA LEU A 181 41.78 -4.90 5.56
C LEU A 181 43.05 -4.04 5.40
N GLU A 182 42.92 -2.86 4.80
CA GLU A 182 44.00 -1.87 4.69
C GLU A 182 44.49 -1.44 6.07
N LYS A 183 43.58 -1.25 7.04
CA LYS A 183 43.92 -0.93 8.43
C LYS A 183 44.73 -2.05 9.11
N HIS A 184 44.55 -3.30 8.71
CA HIS A 184 45.30 -4.45 9.23
C HIS A 184 46.56 -4.78 8.41
N GLY A 185 46.94 -3.91 7.47
CA GLY A 185 48.19 -4.01 6.71
C GLY A 185 48.10 -4.87 5.44
N TYR A 186 46.89 -5.25 5.01
CA TYR A 186 46.70 -5.98 3.75
C TYR A 186 46.46 -4.98 2.60
N HIS A 187 47.21 -5.10 1.50
CA HIS A 187 46.91 -4.38 0.25
C HIS A 187 45.89 -5.17 -0.57
N VAL A 188 44.80 -4.51 -0.95
CA VAL A 188 43.70 -5.10 -1.72
C VAL A 188 43.67 -4.47 -3.11
N GLU A 189 44.07 -5.23 -4.13
CA GLU A 189 43.88 -4.85 -5.53
C GLU A 189 42.49 -5.29 -6.01
N VAL A 190 41.65 -4.34 -6.39
CA VAL A 190 40.33 -4.62 -6.96
C VAL A 190 40.49 -4.84 -8.47
N GLN A 191 40.37 -6.09 -8.93
CA GLN A 191 40.29 -6.38 -10.36
C GLN A 191 38.94 -5.91 -10.90
N ALA A 192 38.98 -5.03 -11.89
CA ALA A 192 37.83 -4.43 -12.56
C ALA A 192 37.16 -5.38 -13.57
#